data_AF-A0A800MUE1-F1
#
_entry.id   AF-A0A800MUE1-F1
#
_cell.length_a   1.000
_cell.length_b   1.000
_cell.length_c   1.000
_cell.angle_alpha   90.00
_cell.angle_beta   90.00
_cell.angle_gamma   90.00
#
_symmetry.space_group_name_H-M   'P 1'
#
loop_
_entity.id
_entity.type
_entity.pdbx_description
1 polymer ?
#
loop_
_entity_poly.entity_id
_entity_poly.type
_entity_poly.pdbx_seq_one_letter_code
_entity_poly.pdbx_strand_id
1 'polypeptide(L)'
;MNGVLEFPSVKPQESDTEVLHIFVNQTIQENKASVIQLLSALNKPGLNYIVESITYKLMTLILADKSKEHMLEYISSGTYYKLTQLLIEGFLADPDIISSIPKRA
;
A
#
# COMPACT_ATOMS: atom_id res chain seq x y z
N MET A 1 -0.31 1.31 22.42
CA MET A 1 -1.17 0.32 21.75
C MET A 1 -0.58 0.08 20.37
N ASN A 2 -0.15 -1.15 20.10
CA ASN A 2 0.52 -1.53 18.86
C ASN A 2 -0.51 -1.61 17.74
N GLY A 3 -0.52 -0.64 16.83
CA GLY A 3 -1.28 -0.71 15.58
C GLY A 3 -0.58 -1.71 14.66
N VAL A 4 -1.01 -2.96 14.71
CA VAL A 4 -0.53 -4.01 13.82
C VAL A 4 -1.22 -3.80 12.48
N LEU A 5 -0.44 -3.70 11.40
CA LEU A 5 -0.99 -3.65 10.04
C LEU A 5 -1.71 -4.96 9.78
N GLU A 6 -2.98 -4.90 9.38
CA GLU A 6 -3.78 -6.09 9.11
C GLU A 6 -3.53 -6.57 7.68
N PHE A 7 -3.40 -7.89 7.53
CA PHE A 7 -3.17 -8.52 6.24
C PHE A 7 -4.52 -9.03 5.70
N PRO A 8 -4.93 -8.66 4.48
CA PRO A 8 -6.22 -9.11 3.94
C PRO A 8 -6.28 -10.63 3.79
N SER A 9 -7.45 -11.20 4.08
CA SER A 9 -7.74 -12.64 3.96
C SER A 9 -7.70 -13.18 2.53
N VAL A 10 -7.69 -12.30 1.53
CA VAL A 10 -7.82 -12.64 0.11
C VAL A 10 -6.43 -12.73 -0.53
N LYS A 11 -6.04 -13.92 -0.97
CA LYS A 11 -4.79 -14.15 -1.70
C LYS A 11 -5.02 -13.90 -3.20
N PRO A 12 -4.34 -12.93 -3.84
CA PRO A 12 -4.55 -12.66 -5.25
C PRO A 12 -4.03 -13.83 -6.11
N GLN A 13 -4.92 -14.37 -6.97
CA GLN A 13 -4.55 -15.26 -8.07
C GLN A 13 -4.23 -14.40 -9.30
N GLU A 14 -3.12 -14.70 -9.97
CA GLU A 14 -2.64 -13.96 -11.13
C GLU A 14 -3.59 -14.14 -12.32
N SER A 15 -4.39 -13.10 -12.61
CA SER A 15 -4.77 -12.60 -13.95
C SER A 15 -6.08 -11.80 -13.98
N ASP A 16 -6.47 -11.10 -12.92
CA ASP A 16 -7.59 -10.17 -12.97
C ASP A 16 -7.21 -8.78 -12.45
N THR A 17 -7.23 -7.81 -13.36
CA THR A 17 -7.08 -6.39 -13.01
C THR A 17 -8.12 -5.99 -11.96
N GLU A 18 -9.32 -6.57 -12.02
CA GLU A 18 -10.39 -6.37 -11.05
C GLU A 18 -10.02 -6.85 -9.64
N VAL A 19 -9.43 -8.04 -9.51
CA VAL A 19 -8.97 -8.57 -8.20
C VAL A 19 -7.86 -7.69 -7.61
N LEU A 20 -6.93 -7.22 -8.43
CA LEU A 20 -5.90 -6.27 -7.98
C LEU A 20 -6.51 -4.96 -7.51
N HIS A 21 -7.50 -4.41 -8.21
CA HIS A 21 -8.19 -3.19 -7.79
C HIS A 21 -8.97 -3.38 -6.49
N ILE A 22 -9.66 -4.51 -6.31
CA ILE A 22 -10.36 -4.83 -5.05
C ILE A 22 -9.36 -4.90 -3.90
N PHE A 23 -8.25 -5.62 -4.10
CA PHE A 23 -7.19 -5.75 -3.11
C PHE A 23 -6.60 -4.38 -2.74
N VAL A 24 -6.29 -3.54 -3.73
CA VAL A 24 -5.76 -2.18 -3.54
C VAL A 24 -6.74 -1.34 -2.72
N ASN A 25 -8.02 -1.36 -3.08
CA ASN A 25 -9.04 -0.58 -2.38
C ASN A 25 -9.16 -1.00 -0.91
N GLN A 26 -9.20 -2.31 -0.62
CA GLN A 26 -9.22 -2.83 0.75
C GLN A 26 -7.97 -2.40 1.52
N THR A 27 -6.80 -2.58 0.91
CA THR A 27 -5.51 -2.20 1.49
C THR A 27 -5.48 -0.71 1.85
N ILE A 28 -5.98 0.16 0.98
CA ILE A 28 -6.03 1.61 1.25
C ILE A 28 -6.95 1.89 2.42
N GLN A 29 -8.17 1.33 2.46
CA GLN A 29 -9.10 1.58 3.56
C GLN A 29 -8.55 1.11 4.91
N GLU A 30 -7.95 -0.07 4.96
CA GLU A 30 -7.38 -0.65 6.18
C GLU A 30 -6.15 0.14 6.69
N ASN A 31 -5.38 0.75 5.80
CA ASN A 31 -4.13 1.42 6.14
C ASN A 31 -4.22 2.95 6.17
N LYS A 32 -5.34 3.54 5.73
CA LYS A 32 -5.58 4.99 5.66
C LYS A 32 -5.25 5.72 6.97
N ALA A 33 -5.77 5.22 8.08
CA ALA A 33 -5.57 5.85 9.40
C ALA A 33 -4.08 5.92 9.76
N SER A 34 -3.33 4.85 9.48
CA SER A 34 -1.88 4.79 9.70
C SER A 34 -1.11 5.79 8.84
N VAL A 35 -1.51 5.95 7.56
CA VAL A 35 -0.91 6.93 6.65
C VAL A 35 -1.10 8.35 7.19
N ILE A 36 -2.33 8.69 7.59
CA ILE A 36 -2.69 9.99 8.16
C ILE A 36 -1.94 10.26 9.47
N GLN A 37 -1.82 9.24 10.32
CA GLN A 37 -1.05 9.35 11.56
C GLN A 37 0.43 9.61 11.29
N LEU A 38 1.04 8.96 10.28
CA LEU A 38 2.42 9.21 9.90
C LEU A 38 2.62 10.59 9.29
N LEU A 39 1.67 11.07 8.47
CA LEU A 39 1.68 12.43 7.93
C LEU A 39 1.67 13.51 9.01
N SER A 40 0.91 13.28 10.09
CA SER A 40 0.80 14.23 11.21
C SER A 40 1.94 14.11 12.23
N ALA A 41 2.51 12.92 12.42
CA ALA A 41 3.58 12.68 13.39
C ALA A 41 4.96 13.16 12.90
N LEU A 42 5.19 13.16 11.58
CA LEU A 42 6.47 13.57 11.02
C LEU A 42 6.48 15.09 10.78
N ASN A 43 7.62 15.72 11.08
CA ASN A 43 7.77 17.17 10.91
C ASN A 43 8.05 17.49 9.44
N LYS A 44 6.99 17.69 8.65
CA LYS A 44 7.01 17.97 7.19
C LYS A 44 7.59 16.84 6.31
N PRO A 45 7.12 15.59 6.44
CA PRO A 45 7.44 14.55 5.48
C PRO A 45 6.86 14.91 4.10
N GLY A 46 7.55 14.52 3.03
CA GLY A 46 6.91 14.50 1.72
C GLY A 46 5.82 13.42 1.69
N LEU A 47 4.62 13.74 1.21
CA LEU A 47 3.53 12.76 1.03
C LEU A 47 4.02 11.52 0.28
N ASN A 48 4.74 11.73 -0.83
CA ASN A 48 5.29 10.64 -1.64
C ASN A 48 6.22 9.74 -0.83
N TYR A 49 7.07 10.31 0.03
CA TYR A 49 7.97 9.52 0.87
C TYR A 49 7.21 8.59 1.83
N ILE A 50 6.13 9.08 2.45
CA ILE A 50 5.30 8.25 3.34
C ILE A 50 4.57 7.18 2.54
N VAL A 51 3.93 7.56 1.43
CA VAL A 51 3.16 6.63 0.60
C VAL A 51 4.06 5.53 0.04
N GLU A 52 5.23 5.86 -0.47
CA GLU A 52 6.22 4.89 -0.93
C GLU A 52 6.68 3.98 0.21
N SER A 53 7.04 4.54 1.38
CA SER A 53 7.49 3.75 2.53
C SER A 53 6.43 2.75 3.01
N ILE A 54 5.16 3.16 3.07
CA ILE A 54 4.04 2.29 3.45
C ILE A 54 3.83 1.24 2.36
N THR A 55 3.83 1.64 1.10
CA THR A 55 3.65 0.72 -0.03
C THR A 55 4.73 -0.36 -0.02
N TYR A 56 6.01 0.00 0.09
CA TYR A 56 7.10 -0.99 0.12
C TYR A 56 7.03 -1.88 1.36
N LYS A 57 6.57 -1.37 2.50
CA LYS A 57 6.34 -2.19 3.69
C LYS A 57 5.23 -3.21 3.45
N LEU A 58 4.11 -2.80 2.85
CA LEU A 58 3.01 -3.71 2.46
C LEU A 58 3.48 -4.74 1.44
N MET A 59 4.22 -4.33 0.41
CA MET A 59 4.79 -5.25 -0.58
C MET A 59 5.74 -6.26 0.05
N THR A 60 6.55 -5.83 1.04
CA THR A 60 7.41 -6.74 1.79
C THR A 60 6.59 -7.80 2.54
N LEU A 61 5.48 -7.41 3.17
CA LEU A 61 4.58 -8.34 3.86
C LEU A 61 3.93 -9.33 2.88
N ILE A 62 3.50 -8.85 1.71
CA ILE A 62 2.91 -9.69 0.65
C ILE A 62 3.93 -10.73 0.14
N LEU A 63 5.19 -10.33 -0.04
CA LEU A 63 6.24 -11.24 -0.48
C LEU A 63 6.67 -12.21 0.63
N ALA A 64 6.63 -11.79 1.90
CA ALA A 64 7.01 -12.64 3.03
C ALA A 64 6.10 -13.87 3.20
N ASP A 65 4.84 -13.81 2.73
CA ASP A 65 3.89 -14.94 2.73
C ASP A 65 4.08 -15.89 1.54
N LYS A 66 5.02 -15.61 0.62
CA LYS A 66 5.23 -16.38 -0.62
C LYS A 66 6.47 -17.26 -0.53
N SER A 67 6.41 -18.44 -1.18
CA SER A 67 7.60 -19.25 -1.45
C SER A 67 8.51 -18.53 -2.46
N LYS A 68 9.77 -18.98 -2.56
CA LYS A 68 10.76 -18.40 -3.47
C LYS A 68 10.30 -18.48 -4.94
N GLU A 69 9.74 -19.61 -5.34
CA GLU A 69 9.24 -19.85 -6.69
C GLU A 69 8.08 -18.91 -7.01
N HIS A 70 7.10 -18.77 -6.11
CA HIS A 70 5.98 -17.85 -6.27
C HIS A 70 6.42 -16.38 -6.27
N MET A 71 7.47 -16.01 -5.53
CA MET A 71 8.02 -14.64 -5.60
C MET A 71 8.62 -14.35 -6.98
N LEU A 72 9.36 -15.30 -7.56
CA LEU A 72 9.94 -15.14 -8.89
C LEU A 72 8.86 -15.03 -9.96
N GLU A 73 7.82 -15.86 -9.90
CA GLU A 73 6.64 -15.76 -10.77
C GLU A 73 5.99 -14.38 -10.65
N TYR A 74 5.71 -13.95 -9.42
CA TYR A 74 5.05 -12.66 -9.12
C TYR A 74 5.82 -11.43 -9.61
N ILE A 75 7.15 -11.50 -9.59
CA ILE A 75 8.03 -10.46 -10.14
C ILE A 75 8.05 -10.55 -11.67
N SER A 76 8.25 -11.75 -12.22
CA SER A 76 8.38 -11.98 -13.66
C SER A 76 7.09 -11.71 -14.46
N SER A 77 5.93 -11.92 -13.83
CA SER A 77 4.61 -11.63 -14.41
C SER A 77 4.31 -10.13 -14.49
N GLY A 78 5.14 -9.28 -13.86
CA GLY A 78 4.91 -7.85 -13.74
C GLY A 78 3.91 -7.46 -12.67
N THR A 79 3.29 -8.44 -11.99
CA THR A 79 2.25 -8.21 -10.98
C THR A 79 2.77 -7.41 -9.80
N TYR A 80 4.00 -7.68 -9.35
CA TYR A 80 4.67 -6.90 -8.30
C TYR A 80 4.70 -5.40 -8.62
N TYR A 81 5.14 -5.04 -9.83
CA TYR A 81 5.28 -3.65 -10.26
C TYR A 81 3.91 -2.99 -10.44
N LYS A 82 2.97 -3.69 -11.06
CA LYS A 82 1.59 -3.19 -11.23
C LYS A 82 0.91 -2.94 -9.89
N LEU A 83 1.02 -3.86 -8.95
CA LEU A 83 0.43 -3.68 -7.62
C LEU A 83 1.07 -2.53 -6.86
N THR A 84 2.41 -2.43 -6.91
CA THR A 84 3.15 -1.32 -6.29
C THR A 84 2.65 0.02 -6.82
N GLN A 85 2.52 0.14 -8.15
CA GLN A 85 2.01 1.36 -8.78
C GLN A 85 0.58 1.68 -8.34
N LEU A 86 -0.32 0.69 -8.37
CA LEU A 86 -1.73 0.88 -7.99
C LEU A 86 -1.88 1.33 -6.53
N LEU A 87 -1.06 0.79 -5.62
CA LEU A 87 -1.06 1.21 -4.21
C LEU A 87 -0.59 2.66 -4.06
N ILE A 88 0.50 3.04 -4.72
CA ILE A 88 1.00 4.42 -4.70
C ILE A 88 -0.06 5.38 -5.24
N GLU A 89 -0.58 5.11 -6.43
CA GLU A 89 -1.60 5.94 -7.07
C GLU A 89 -2.87 6.03 -6.20
N GLY A 90 -3.32 4.92 -5.63
CA GLY A 90 -4.51 4.89 -4.82
C GLY A 90 -4.37 5.64 -3.49
N PHE A 91 -3.24 5.51 -2.79
CA PHE A 91 -3.00 6.31 -1.58
C PHE A 91 -2.86 7.81 -1.89
N LEU A 92 -2.23 8.17 -3.01
CA LEU A 92 -2.10 9.57 -3.43
C LEU A 92 -3.43 10.18 -3.91
N ALA A 93 -4.36 9.36 -4.39
CA ALA A 93 -5.67 9.79 -4.85
C ALA A 93 -6.74 9.82 -3.74
N ASP A 94 -6.46 9.24 -2.56
CA ASP A 94 -7.44 9.17 -1.48
C ASP A 94 -7.73 10.57 -0.87
N PRO A 95 -8.99 11.04 -0.90
CA PRO A 95 -9.34 12.39 -0.46
C PRO A 95 -9.02 12.68 1.01
N ASP A 96 -9.16 11.69 1.89
CA ASP A 96 -8.94 11.87 3.33
C ASP A 96 -7.44 12.06 3.59
N ILE A 97 -6.61 11.25 2.92
CA ILE A 97 -5.14 11.38 2.98
C ILE A 97 -4.71 12.75 2.47
N ILE A 98 -5.21 13.18 1.30
CA ILE A 98 -4.90 14.50 0.73
C ILE A 98 -5.31 15.62 1.70
N SER A 99 -6.50 15.52 2.31
CA SER A 99 -7.02 16.53 3.23
C SER A 99 -6.20 16.66 4.52
N SER A 100 -5.51 15.58 4.90
CA SER A 100 -4.69 15.50 6.12
C SER A 100 -3.31 16.13 5.98
N ILE A 101 -2.89 16.51 4.76
CA ILE A 101 -1.58 17.10 4.51
C ILE A 101 -1.51 18.46 5.24
N PRO A 102 -0.51 18.66 6.13
CA PRO A 102 -0.35 19.93 6.82
C PRO A 102 -0.17 21.08 5.82
N LYS A 103 -1.08 22.05 5.83
CA LYS A 103 -0.96 23.25 5.01
C LYS A 103 0.27 24.03 5.47
N ARG A 104 1.13 24.44 4.53
CA ARG A 104 2.28 25.31 4.84
C ARG A 104 1.74 26.60 5.46
N ALA A 105 2.09 26.86 6.72
CA ALA A 105 1.95 28.16 7.35
C ALA A 105 3.03 29.12 6.82
#